data_AF-A0A9D8L8J4-F1
#
_entry.id   AF-A0A9D8L8J4-F1
#
_cell.length_a   1.000
_cell.length_b   1.000
_cell.length_c   1.000
_cell.angle_alpha   90.00
_cell.angle_beta   90.00
_cell.angle_gamma   90.00
#
_symmetry.space_group_name_H-M   'P 1'
#
loop_
_entity.id
_entity.type
_entity.pdbx_description
1 polymer ?
#
loop_
_entity_poly.entity_id
_entity_poly.type
_entity_poly.pdbx_seq_one_letter_code
_entity_poly.pdbx_strand_id
1 'polypeptide(L)'
;FEADTPAAVFRRGDVVWMVFDSAQPVAAPPPSDTLARVASNFQVVAAGETKVIRMDLAADRLATLGSEGRAWVLSLGDTLLGATEPMALERRRDEQGRYEMAANLERPGQVHVLRDPVVGDTLRVVTMMPPARGLTRSLQFVDFEALRSAHGLVIKPRTDALDVEIEDKLALISSRAGLTLSTADASRKLDAGSAPAFRESYLDLGMWREDNPGVFNRRKEEAIAKAASAEGRLRDVARLELAQLYLGNQLSYEAIGVLDVLESELKSDDLRKKIQLVRAISDTLAARPKEALRILSNGTFPDESDALMWRAIARADAGDFRGARSDAVAAEGIVPTYPVWIQTKFLFAGMRAAVETGDQQLALRLAGRVAFPKLDPEEVSLFQLMQGRMAELGGNDNDALESYGTVIAA
;
A
#
# COMPACT_ATOMS: atom_id res chain seq x y z
N PHE A 1 14.37 26.66 -1.93
CA PHE A 1 15.73 26.48 -1.37
C PHE A 1 16.74 26.35 -2.50
N GLU A 2 18.02 26.62 -2.27
CA GLU A 2 19.05 26.51 -3.34
C GLU A 2 19.37 25.06 -3.74
N ALA A 3 19.10 24.10 -2.84
CA ALA A 3 19.18 22.66 -3.06
C ALA A 3 17.98 21.93 -2.44
N ASP A 4 17.80 20.65 -2.80
CA ASP A 4 16.83 19.77 -2.15
C ASP A 4 17.09 19.78 -0.64
N THR A 5 16.05 20.01 0.15
CA THR A 5 16.16 20.23 1.59
C THR A 5 15.29 19.20 2.32
N PRO A 6 15.84 18.44 3.28
CA PRO A 6 15.03 17.54 4.08
C PRO A 6 14.00 18.31 4.88
N ALA A 7 12.77 17.81 4.92
CA ALA A 7 11.70 18.46 5.63
C ALA A 7 10.77 17.48 6.34
N ALA A 8 9.97 18.00 7.27
CA ALA A 8 8.82 17.31 7.84
C ALA A 8 7.69 18.32 7.97
N VAL A 9 6.49 17.92 7.55
CA VAL A 9 5.31 18.77 7.58
C VAL A 9 4.12 17.98 8.10
N PHE A 10 3.48 18.54 9.12
CA PHE A 10 2.36 17.91 9.80
C PHE A 10 1.38 18.97 10.32
N ARG A 11 0.12 18.58 10.43
CA ARG A 11 -0.93 19.38 11.05
C ARG A 11 -1.20 18.82 12.45
N ARG A 12 -1.34 19.71 13.42
CA ARG A 12 -1.73 19.38 14.79
C ARG A 12 -2.80 20.36 15.26
N GLY A 13 -4.03 19.89 15.36
CA GLY A 13 -5.18 20.78 15.54
C GLY A 13 -5.26 21.79 14.40
N ASP A 14 -5.35 23.07 14.73
CA ASP A 14 -5.39 24.16 13.75
C ASP A 14 -4.00 24.73 13.42
N VAL A 15 -2.94 24.02 13.79
CA VAL A 15 -1.55 24.49 13.59
C VAL A 15 -0.85 23.60 12.57
N VAL A 16 -0.29 24.22 11.53
CA VAL A 16 0.63 23.57 10.59
C VAL A 16 2.06 23.81 11.04
N TRP A 17 2.80 22.72 11.17
CA TRP A 17 4.22 22.71 11.49
C TRP A 17 5.02 22.33 10.26
N MET A 18 6.05 23.11 9.95
CA MET A 18 7.00 22.79 8.89
C MET A 18 8.41 22.87 9.45
N VAL A 19 9.17 21.80 9.31
CA VAL A 19 10.54 21.66 9.81
C VAL A 19 11.44 21.46 8.62
N PHE A 20 12.48 22.27 8.49
CA PHE A 20 13.45 22.21 7.39
C PHE A 20 14.87 22.11 7.93
N ASP A 21 15.64 21.17 7.38
CA ASP A 21 17.08 21.04 7.65
C ASP A 21 17.86 21.99 6.74
N SER A 22 17.78 23.28 7.06
CA SER A 22 18.48 24.33 6.32
C SER A 22 18.93 25.47 7.21
N ALA A 23 20.16 25.93 6.99
CA ALA A 23 20.65 27.19 7.56
C ALA A 23 20.04 28.42 6.87
N GLN A 24 19.47 28.28 5.65
CA GLN A 24 18.94 29.41 4.88
C GLN A 24 17.83 30.13 5.65
N PRO A 25 17.83 31.49 5.69
CA PRO A 25 16.77 32.23 6.35
C PRO A 25 15.46 32.05 5.58
N VAL A 26 14.39 31.71 6.30
CA VAL A 26 13.03 31.72 5.75
C VAL A 26 12.36 33.01 6.19
N ALA A 27 11.99 33.85 5.22
CA ALA A 27 11.24 35.06 5.48
C ALA A 27 9.75 34.76 5.60
N ALA A 28 9.07 35.43 6.53
CA ALA A 28 7.61 35.40 6.57
C ALA A 28 7.04 36.05 5.31
N PRO A 29 5.94 35.52 4.73
CA PRO A 29 5.27 36.15 3.61
C PRO A 29 4.77 37.55 4.01
N PRO A 30 4.75 38.52 3.08
CA PRO A 30 4.18 39.83 3.37
C PRO A 30 2.69 39.70 3.72
N PRO A 31 2.16 40.56 4.61
CA PRO A 31 0.73 40.57 4.92
C PRO A 31 -0.09 40.72 3.65
N SER A 32 -1.11 39.86 3.50
CA SER A 32 -2.07 39.95 2.40
C SER A 32 -3.45 39.54 2.88
N ASP A 33 -4.49 40.12 2.29
CA ASP A 33 -5.88 39.77 2.61
C ASP A 33 -6.17 38.29 2.33
N THR A 34 -5.49 37.70 1.35
CA THR A 34 -5.60 36.27 1.02
C THR A 34 -5.00 35.40 2.12
N LEU A 35 -3.80 35.73 2.61
CA LEU A 35 -3.19 34.99 3.73
C LEU A 35 -4.00 35.19 5.02
N ALA A 36 -4.47 36.40 5.31
CA ALA A 36 -5.25 36.72 6.50
C ALA A 36 -6.59 35.97 6.57
N ARG A 37 -7.16 35.57 5.43
CA ARG A 37 -8.38 34.72 5.37
C ARG A 37 -8.11 33.27 5.75
N VAL A 38 -6.86 32.82 5.75
CA VAL A 38 -6.49 31.40 5.82
C VAL A 38 -5.60 31.10 7.02
N ALA A 39 -4.71 32.03 7.38
CA ALA A 39 -3.81 31.91 8.52
C ALA A 39 -3.80 33.21 9.33
N SER A 40 -3.84 33.08 10.65
CA SER A 40 -3.86 34.22 11.58
C SER A 40 -2.49 34.52 12.17
N ASN A 41 -1.58 33.56 12.17
CA ASN A 41 -0.24 33.68 12.74
C ASN A 41 0.78 32.91 11.91
N PHE A 42 1.92 33.52 11.63
CA PHE A 42 3.05 32.90 10.93
C PHE A 42 4.34 33.18 11.71
N GLN A 43 4.86 32.17 12.39
CA GLN A 43 6.04 32.28 13.22
C GLN A 43 7.17 31.43 12.63
N VAL A 44 8.33 32.05 12.43
CA VAL A 44 9.57 31.34 12.06
C VAL A 44 10.47 31.30 13.28
N VAL A 45 10.74 30.09 13.76
CA VAL A 45 11.70 29.83 14.84
C VAL A 45 12.96 29.26 14.20
N ALA A 46 14.06 30.01 14.30
CA ALA A 46 15.37 29.54 13.89
C ALA A 46 16.05 28.81 15.05
N ALA A 47 16.46 27.56 14.83
CA ALA A 47 17.21 26.75 15.78
C ALA A 47 18.46 26.19 15.08
N GLY A 48 19.51 27.01 14.98
CA GLY A 48 20.75 26.63 14.29
C GLY A 48 20.54 26.33 12.81
N GLU A 49 20.89 25.10 12.40
CA GLU A 49 20.73 24.57 11.04
C GLU A 49 19.31 24.08 10.72
N THR A 50 18.36 24.25 11.65
CA THR A 50 16.96 23.88 11.45
C THR A 50 16.08 25.12 11.49
N LYS A 51 15.11 25.18 10.57
CA LYS A 51 14.03 26.18 10.59
C LYS A 51 12.72 25.48 10.92
N VAL A 52 12.06 25.96 11.97
CA VAL A 52 10.73 25.50 12.35
C VAL A 52 9.75 26.64 12.08
N ILE A 53 8.80 26.40 11.22
CA ILE A 53 7.73 27.34 10.90
C ILE A 53 6.45 26.80 11.51
N ARG A 54 5.76 27.67 12.23
CA ARG A 54 4.45 27.41 12.81
C ARG A 54 3.44 28.38 12.20
N MET A 55 2.35 27.83 11.68
CA MET A 55 1.27 28.63 11.10
C MET A 55 -0.07 28.22 11.71
N ASP A 56 -0.78 29.18 12.31
CA ASP A 56 -2.12 28.95 12.87
C ASP A 56 -3.17 29.22 11.78
N LEU A 57 -3.99 28.21 11.47
CA LEU A 57 -5.04 28.25 10.45
C LEU A 57 -6.32 28.92 11.00
N ALA A 58 -7.01 29.70 10.17
CA ALA A 58 -8.19 30.48 10.56
C ALA A 58 -9.53 29.72 10.45
N ALA A 59 -9.55 28.53 9.83
CA ALA A 59 -10.75 27.70 9.64
C ALA A 59 -10.39 26.23 9.37
N ASP A 60 -11.38 25.33 9.49
CA ASP A 60 -11.27 23.90 9.18
C ASP A 60 -11.21 23.62 7.66
N ARG A 61 -10.25 24.28 7.00
CA ARG A 61 -10.00 24.18 5.57
C ARG A 61 -8.98 23.08 5.30
N LEU A 62 -9.15 22.40 4.16
CA LEU A 62 -8.18 21.44 3.66
C LEU A 62 -6.86 22.15 3.34
N ALA A 63 -5.79 21.73 4.01
CA ALA A 63 -4.43 22.18 3.76
C ALA A 63 -3.67 21.03 3.11
N THR A 64 -3.32 21.17 1.84
CA THR A 64 -2.54 20.17 1.11
C THR A 64 -1.14 20.71 0.83
N LEU A 65 -0.12 19.89 1.04
CA LEU A 65 1.26 20.31 0.86
C LEU A 65 1.94 19.36 -0.13
N GLY A 66 2.52 19.93 -1.18
CA GLY A 66 3.29 19.21 -2.18
C GLY A 66 4.72 19.73 -2.26
N SER A 67 5.62 18.86 -2.69
CA SER A 67 6.94 19.28 -3.17
C SER A 67 6.86 19.50 -4.68
N GLU A 68 7.27 20.68 -5.14
CA GLU A 68 7.36 21.01 -6.56
C GLU A 68 8.83 21.33 -6.89
N GLY A 69 9.56 20.32 -7.37
CA GLY A 69 11.00 20.43 -7.61
C GLY A 69 11.79 20.75 -6.34
N ARG A 70 12.38 21.95 -6.28
CA ARG A 70 13.17 22.45 -5.12
C ARG A 70 12.37 23.38 -4.19
N ALA A 71 11.06 23.49 -4.43
CA ALA A 71 10.15 24.29 -3.64
C ALA A 71 9.21 23.39 -2.85
N TRP A 72 8.90 23.83 -1.63
CA TRP A 72 7.79 23.30 -0.84
C TRP A 72 6.62 24.24 -1.04
N VAL A 73 5.50 23.70 -1.53
CA VAL A 73 4.30 24.49 -1.82
C VAL A 73 3.19 24.02 -0.89
N LEU A 74 2.71 24.94 -0.04
CA LEU A 74 1.54 24.75 0.79
C LEU A 74 0.33 25.33 0.07
N SER A 75 -0.57 24.48 -0.39
CA SER A 75 -1.89 24.86 -0.91
C SER A 75 -2.90 24.80 0.22
N LEU A 76 -3.67 25.86 0.38
CA LEU A 76 -4.71 25.97 1.39
C LEU A 76 -6.02 26.21 0.64
N GLY A 77 -6.82 25.16 0.44
CA GLY A 77 -8.02 25.19 -0.39
C GLY A 77 -8.24 23.92 -1.22
N ASP A 78 -9.05 24.04 -2.28
CA ASP A 78 -9.58 22.92 -3.08
C ASP A 78 -8.57 22.41 -4.14
N THR A 79 -7.37 23.01 -4.21
CA THR A 79 -6.31 22.60 -5.14
C THR A 79 -5.39 21.60 -4.46
N LEU A 80 -5.46 20.35 -4.89
CA LEU A 80 -4.57 19.28 -4.44
C LEU A 80 -3.19 19.45 -5.08
N LEU A 81 -2.16 19.65 -4.26
CA LEU A 81 -0.76 19.49 -4.68
C LEU A 81 -0.36 18.03 -4.51
N GLY A 82 0.54 17.54 -5.37
CA GLY A 82 0.88 16.13 -5.62
C GLY A 82 0.71 15.15 -4.43
N ALA A 83 0.14 13.99 -4.71
CA ALA A 83 -0.20 12.97 -3.71
C ALA A 83 1.00 12.58 -2.83
N THR A 84 0.86 12.74 -1.50
CA THR A 84 1.81 12.22 -0.51
C THR A 84 1.86 10.71 -0.58
N GLU A 85 3.05 10.14 -0.80
CA GLU A 85 3.25 8.70 -0.71
C GLU A 85 3.01 8.21 0.74
N PRO A 86 2.14 7.21 0.95
CA PRO A 86 1.91 6.66 2.28
C PRO A 86 3.16 5.98 2.83
N MET A 87 3.50 6.29 4.07
CA MET A 87 4.50 5.58 4.86
C MET A 87 3.81 4.59 5.79
N ALA A 88 4.32 3.36 5.85
CA ALA A 88 3.86 2.34 6.79
C ALA A 88 4.80 2.23 7.99
N LEU A 89 4.24 1.87 9.14
CA LEU A 89 5.01 1.44 10.31
C LEU A 89 4.97 -0.09 10.38
N GLU A 90 6.14 -0.71 10.25
CA GLU A 90 6.29 -2.16 10.30
C GLU A 90 6.83 -2.61 11.65
N ARG A 91 6.29 -3.71 12.18
CA ARG A 91 6.81 -4.31 13.41
C ARG A 91 8.05 -5.12 13.11
N ARG A 92 9.13 -4.85 13.84
CA ARG A 92 10.38 -5.62 13.80
C ARG A 92 10.75 -6.12 15.20
N ARG A 93 11.80 -6.94 15.23
CA ARG A 93 12.52 -7.28 16.45
C ARG A 93 13.97 -6.88 16.29
N ASP A 94 14.52 -6.26 17.32
CA ASP A 94 15.94 -5.94 17.40
C ASP A 94 16.81 -7.21 17.60
N GLU A 95 18.12 -7.05 17.62
CA GLU A 95 19.08 -8.15 17.83
C GLU A 95 18.87 -8.88 19.18
N GLN A 96 18.27 -8.21 20.16
CA GLN A 96 17.96 -8.77 21.48
C GLN A 96 16.53 -9.34 21.55
N GLY A 97 15.80 -9.38 20.43
CA GLY A 97 14.46 -9.94 20.32
C GLY A 97 13.34 -9.06 20.87
N ARG A 98 13.63 -7.81 21.26
CA ARG A 98 12.62 -6.86 21.72
C ARG A 98 11.89 -6.27 20.53
N TYR A 99 10.63 -5.90 20.73
CA TYR A 99 9.83 -5.29 19.69
C TYR A 99 10.21 -3.83 19.45
N GLU A 100 10.28 -3.46 18.19
CA GLU A 100 10.46 -2.10 17.69
C GLU A 100 9.51 -1.86 16.50
N MET A 101 9.28 -0.60 16.15
CA MET A 101 8.57 -0.22 14.94
C MET A 101 9.55 0.45 13.97
N ALA A 102 9.43 0.18 12.69
CA ALA A 102 10.28 0.78 11.66
C ALA A 102 9.44 1.48 10.60
N ALA A 103 9.88 2.66 10.17
CA ALA A 103 9.28 3.42 9.08
C ALA A 103 10.30 3.58 7.95
N ASN A 104 9.96 3.23 6.71
CA ASN A 104 10.87 3.43 5.57
C ASN A 104 10.81 4.86 5.04
N LEU A 105 11.89 5.60 5.27
CA LEU A 105 12.07 7.01 4.91
C LEU A 105 12.62 7.19 3.49
N GLU A 106 13.20 6.14 2.89
CA GLU A 106 13.98 6.11 1.64
C GLU A 106 15.22 7.03 1.58
N ARG A 107 15.04 8.31 1.86
CA ARG A 107 16.05 9.37 1.88
C ARG A 107 15.95 10.17 3.19
N PRO A 108 16.44 9.61 4.31
CA PRO A 108 16.30 10.25 5.63
C PRO A 108 17.06 11.57 5.73
N GLY A 109 16.52 12.50 6.52
CA GLY A 109 17.18 13.69 7.03
C GLY A 109 17.69 13.44 8.45
N GLN A 110 17.18 14.20 9.42
CA GLN A 110 17.57 14.16 10.82
C GLN A 110 16.36 13.95 11.75
N VAL A 111 16.63 13.52 12.99
CA VAL A 111 15.63 13.45 14.06
C VAL A 111 15.72 14.70 14.92
N HIS A 112 14.61 15.42 15.02
CA HIS A 112 14.45 16.64 15.82
C HIS A 112 13.58 16.40 17.03
N VAL A 113 13.88 17.10 18.12
CA VAL A 113 13.05 17.12 19.32
C VAL A 113 12.40 18.49 19.41
N LEU A 114 11.09 18.56 19.14
CA LEU A 114 10.34 19.81 19.17
C LEU A 114 9.45 19.84 20.40
N ARG A 115 9.38 21.00 21.08
CA ARG A 115 8.43 21.23 22.16
C ARG A 115 7.31 22.11 21.68
N ASP A 116 6.07 21.65 21.85
CA ASP A 116 4.90 22.44 21.53
C ASP A 116 4.72 23.54 22.61
N PRO A 117 4.75 24.83 22.27
CA PRO A 117 4.63 25.90 23.25
C PRO A 117 3.20 26.07 23.79
N VAL A 118 2.20 25.53 23.11
CA VAL A 118 0.78 25.59 23.53
C VAL A 118 0.44 24.39 24.40
N VAL A 119 0.74 23.18 23.91
CA VAL A 119 0.38 21.93 24.61
C VAL A 119 1.42 21.56 25.66
N GLY A 120 2.69 21.94 25.47
CA GLY A 120 3.78 21.69 26.39
C GLY A 120 4.46 20.33 26.25
N ASP A 121 3.92 19.43 25.42
CA ASP A 121 4.50 18.12 25.12
C ASP A 121 5.61 18.19 24.07
N THR A 122 6.34 17.07 23.96
CA THR A 122 7.51 16.94 23.10
C THR A 122 7.20 16.00 21.95
N LEU A 123 7.62 16.36 20.74
CA LEU A 123 7.50 15.58 19.52
C LEU A 123 8.90 15.18 19.03
N ARG A 124 9.06 13.93 18.60
CA ARG A 124 10.20 13.48 17.79
C ARG A 124 9.79 13.63 16.32
N VAL A 125 10.44 14.52 15.59
CA VAL A 125 10.14 14.81 14.18
C VAL A 125 11.31 14.35 13.32
N VAL A 126 11.05 13.44 12.39
CA VAL A 126 12.04 12.94 11.44
C VAL A 126 11.81 13.61 10.09
N THR A 127 12.78 14.40 9.65
CA THR A 127 12.80 15.00 8.31
C THR A 127 13.25 13.98 7.27
N MET A 128 12.85 14.17 6.02
CA MET A 128 13.28 13.35 4.89
C MET A 128 13.36 14.19 3.62
N MET A 129 14.06 13.72 2.59
CA MET A 129 14.16 14.42 1.31
C MET A 129 12.92 14.16 0.43
N PRO A 130 12.62 15.05 -0.53
CA PRO A 130 11.63 14.77 -1.58
C PRO A 130 11.90 13.44 -2.33
N PRO A 131 10.86 12.74 -2.83
CA PRO A 131 9.45 13.16 -2.94
C PRO A 131 8.66 13.14 -1.62
N ALA A 132 7.45 13.72 -1.64
CA ALA A 132 6.60 13.83 -0.46
C ALA A 132 6.10 12.46 0.01
N ARG A 133 6.57 12.03 1.18
CA ARG A 133 6.12 10.81 1.88
C ARG A 133 5.80 11.06 3.34
N GLY A 134 4.71 10.48 3.86
CA GLY A 134 4.22 10.74 5.21
C GLY A 134 3.14 9.75 5.69
N LEU A 135 2.69 9.90 6.93
CA LEU A 135 1.58 9.11 7.47
C LEU A 135 0.25 9.72 7.04
N THR A 136 -0.60 8.94 6.37
CA THR A 136 -1.90 9.42 5.90
C THR A 136 -2.92 9.62 7.03
N ARG A 137 -2.67 9.08 8.23
CA ARG A 137 -3.45 9.32 9.44
C ARG A 137 -2.60 9.14 10.69
N SER A 138 -3.14 9.58 11.83
CA SER A 138 -2.52 9.31 13.13
C SER A 138 -2.73 7.84 13.54
N LEU A 139 -1.66 7.19 14.01
CA LEU A 139 -1.66 5.82 14.52
C LEU A 139 -1.38 5.84 16.02
N GLN A 140 -2.29 5.25 16.81
CA GLN A 140 -2.15 5.19 18.27
C GLN A 140 -1.57 3.84 18.70
N PHE A 141 -0.49 3.90 19.48
CA PHE A 141 0.14 2.75 20.12
C PHE A 141 0.12 2.93 21.65
N VAL A 142 0.54 1.89 22.37
CA VAL A 142 0.63 1.93 23.84
C VAL A 142 1.67 2.96 24.27
N ASP A 143 2.87 2.90 23.68
CA ASP A 143 4.02 3.69 24.13
C ASP A 143 4.19 5.05 23.41
N PHE A 144 3.50 5.25 22.28
CA PHE A 144 3.57 6.46 21.48
C PHE A 144 2.35 6.64 20.56
N GLU A 145 2.23 7.81 19.96
CA GLU A 145 1.31 8.10 18.87
C GLU A 145 2.13 8.61 17.68
N ALA A 146 1.91 8.05 16.49
CA ALA A 146 2.52 8.57 15.26
C ALA A 146 1.50 9.46 14.56
N LEU A 147 1.79 10.73 14.37
CA LEU A 147 0.84 11.72 13.85
C LEU A 147 0.76 11.68 12.32
N ARG A 148 -0.42 11.99 11.77
CA ARG A 148 -0.60 12.28 10.34
C ARG A 148 0.42 13.34 9.89
N SER A 149 1.09 13.08 8.77
CA SER A 149 2.07 13.99 8.19
C SER A 149 1.92 14.01 6.67
N ALA A 150 2.01 15.22 6.09
CA ALA A 150 2.11 15.39 4.64
C ALA A 150 3.53 15.04 4.16
N HIS A 151 4.52 15.22 5.03
CA HIS A 151 5.89 14.81 4.77
C HIS A 151 6.63 14.50 6.08
N GLY A 152 7.58 13.57 6.07
CA GLY A 152 8.34 13.22 7.28
C GLY A 152 7.56 12.28 8.21
N LEU A 153 8.18 11.92 9.33
CA LEU A 153 7.56 11.13 10.40
C LEU A 153 7.46 11.97 11.66
N VAL A 154 6.34 11.90 12.37
CA VAL A 154 6.15 12.63 13.63
C VAL A 154 5.66 11.67 14.68
N ILE A 155 6.43 11.52 15.75
CA ILE A 155 6.13 10.66 16.87
C ILE A 155 5.93 11.51 18.12
N LYS A 156 4.76 11.36 18.74
CA LYS A 156 4.45 11.89 20.07
C LYS A 156 4.67 10.76 21.09
N PRO A 157 5.73 10.82 21.91
CA PRO A 157 5.94 9.83 22.96
C PRO A 157 4.85 9.88 24.03
N ARG A 158 4.45 8.71 24.54
CA ARG A 158 3.62 8.58 25.76
C ARG A 158 4.47 8.19 26.98
N THR A 159 5.73 7.83 26.74
CA THR A 159 6.71 7.47 27.77
C THR A 159 8.03 8.17 27.50
N ASP A 160 8.77 8.50 28.55
CA ASP A 160 10.10 9.13 28.45
C ASP A 160 11.19 8.14 28.00
N ALA A 161 10.87 6.84 27.94
CA ALA A 161 11.77 5.79 27.52
C ALA A 161 11.79 5.58 26.00
N LEU A 162 10.89 6.25 25.26
CA LEU A 162 10.81 6.14 23.81
C LEU A 162 11.98 6.85 23.14
N ASP A 163 12.58 6.16 22.18
CA ASP A 163 13.60 6.72 21.30
C ASP A 163 13.24 6.56 19.84
N VAL A 164 13.77 7.47 19.02
CA VAL A 164 13.63 7.44 17.57
C VAL A 164 15.00 7.69 16.97
N GLU A 165 15.52 6.69 16.26
CA GLU A 165 16.83 6.74 15.62
C GLU A 165 16.69 6.46 14.12
N ILE A 166 17.69 6.88 13.34
CA ILE A 166 17.76 6.56 11.91
C ILE A 166 18.84 5.50 11.71
N GLU A 167 18.45 4.37 11.14
CA GLU A 167 19.35 3.31 10.70
C GLU A 167 19.16 3.10 9.19
N ASP A 168 20.22 3.35 8.41
CA ASP A 168 20.22 3.35 6.94
C ASP A 168 19.12 4.23 6.31
N LYS A 169 17.97 3.64 6.00
CA LYS A 169 16.80 4.28 5.37
C LYS A 169 15.57 4.21 6.28
N LEU A 170 15.70 3.73 7.50
CA LEU A 170 14.60 3.45 8.41
C LEU A 170 14.65 4.39 9.60
N ALA A 171 13.49 4.93 9.99
CA ALA A 171 13.29 5.44 11.34
C ALA A 171 12.91 4.25 12.23
N LEU A 172 13.74 3.95 13.23
CA LEU A 172 13.47 2.94 14.25
C LEU A 172 12.88 3.63 15.48
N ILE A 173 11.68 3.22 15.86
CA ILE A 173 10.99 3.64 17.08
C ILE A 173 11.10 2.49 18.08
N SER A 174 11.79 2.75 19.17
CA SER A 174 12.09 1.73 20.18
C SER A 174 11.86 2.29 21.60
N SER A 175 11.89 1.41 22.59
CA SER A 175 11.87 1.76 24.01
C SER A 175 12.88 0.90 24.74
N ARG A 176 13.46 1.41 25.83
CA ARG A 176 14.49 0.69 26.62
C ARG A 176 14.09 -0.72 27.06
N ALA A 177 12.80 -0.96 27.29
CA ALA A 177 12.25 -2.26 27.68
C ALA A 177 11.68 -3.09 26.50
N GLY A 178 11.75 -2.56 25.27
CA GLY A 178 10.97 -3.04 24.12
C GLY A 178 9.57 -2.44 24.08
N LEU A 179 8.99 -2.36 22.88
CA LEU A 179 7.63 -1.87 22.70
C LEU A 179 6.58 -2.89 23.14
N THR A 180 5.52 -2.41 23.78
CA THR A 180 4.34 -3.23 24.09
C THR A 180 3.45 -3.28 22.85
N LEU A 181 3.57 -4.36 22.09
CA LEU A 181 2.77 -4.57 20.87
C LEU A 181 1.72 -5.65 21.09
N SER A 182 0.47 -5.35 20.72
CA SER A 182 -0.61 -6.34 20.72
C SER A 182 -0.31 -7.42 19.68
N THR A 183 -0.58 -8.68 20.03
CA THR A 183 -0.42 -9.84 19.14
C THR A 183 -1.45 -9.77 18.02
N ALA A 184 -1.08 -9.28 16.83
CA ALA A 184 -1.87 -9.49 15.63
C ALA A 184 -1.53 -10.85 15.01
N ASP A 185 -2.58 -11.59 14.65
CA ASP A 185 -2.57 -12.97 14.13
C ASP A 185 -1.42 -13.24 13.17
N ALA A 186 -0.58 -14.21 13.53
CA ALA A 186 0.45 -14.73 12.66
C ALA A 186 -0.20 -15.50 11.49
N SER A 187 0.13 -15.09 10.27
CA SER A 187 -0.18 -15.82 9.05
C SER A 187 0.30 -17.27 9.16
N ARG A 188 -0.58 -18.22 8.83
CA ARG A 188 -0.33 -19.66 8.95
C ARG A 188 0.72 -20.07 7.90
N LYS A 189 1.91 -20.48 8.35
CA LYS A 189 3.09 -20.81 7.52
C LYS A 189 3.14 -22.28 7.10
N LEU A 190 2.31 -22.73 6.17
CA LEU A 190 2.46 -24.11 5.67
C LEU A 190 3.34 -24.20 4.41
N ASP A 191 3.39 -23.16 3.57
CA ASP A 191 4.21 -23.11 2.34
C ASP A 191 4.70 -21.69 1.95
N ALA A 192 4.24 -20.63 2.63
CA ALA A 192 4.60 -19.23 2.32
C ALA A 192 6.11 -18.90 2.43
N GLY A 193 6.89 -19.74 3.15
CA GLY A 193 8.35 -19.59 3.27
C GLY A 193 9.15 -20.23 2.13
N SER A 194 8.49 -21.03 1.27
CA SER A 194 9.14 -21.69 0.13
C SER A 194 9.31 -20.71 -1.03
N ALA A 195 10.44 -20.80 -1.73
CA ALA A 195 10.65 -20.02 -2.95
C ALA A 195 9.56 -20.34 -3.99
N PRO A 196 9.12 -19.37 -4.83
CA PRO A 196 7.99 -19.54 -5.74
C PRO A 196 8.08 -20.77 -6.64
N ALA A 197 9.29 -21.11 -7.12
CA ALA A 197 9.54 -22.26 -7.98
C ALA A 197 9.20 -23.62 -7.34
N PHE A 198 9.11 -23.69 -6.00
CA PHE A 198 8.77 -24.91 -5.27
C PHE A 198 7.30 -24.97 -4.80
N ARG A 199 6.50 -23.93 -5.08
CA ARG A 199 5.07 -23.91 -4.73
C ARG A 199 4.25 -24.37 -5.93
N GLU A 200 3.55 -25.49 -5.79
CA GLU A 200 2.81 -26.11 -6.91
C GLU A 200 1.70 -25.21 -7.48
N SER A 201 1.05 -24.42 -6.61
CA SER A 201 0.03 -23.43 -7.01
C SER A 201 0.60 -22.07 -7.44
N TYR A 202 1.92 -21.90 -7.50
CA TYR A 202 2.48 -20.67 -8.03
C TYR A 202 2.35 -20.62 -9.55
N LEU A 203 1.95 -19.44 -10.06
CA LEU A 203 1.89 -19.14 -11.48
C LEU A 203 2.66 -17.86 -11.75
N ASP A 204 3.80 -17.98 -12.44
CA ASP A 204 4.54 -16.82 -12.91
C ASP A 204 3.78 -16.17 -14.07
N LEU A 205 2.97 -15.15 -13.78
CA LEU A 205 2.28 -14.37 -14.80
C LEU A 205 3.16 -13.27 -15.39
N GLY A 206 4.31 -12.99 -14.77
CA GLY A 206 5.28 -12.02 -15.25
C GLY A 206 6.01 -12.51 -16.50
N MET A 207 6.38 -13.79 -16.56
CA MET A 207 7.05 -14.38 -17.74
C MET A 207 6.21 -14.34 -19.03
N TRP A 208 4.88 -14.27 -18.89
CA TRP A 208 3.93 -14.29 -20.01
C TRP A 208 3.55 -12.89 -20.49
N ARG A 209 3.75 -11.87 -19.67
CA ARG A 209 3.44 -10.48 -20.00
C ARG A 209 4.28 -9.99 -21.16
N GLU A 210 3.66 -9.28 -22.10
CA GLU A 210 4.32 -8.64 -23.23
C GLU A 210 3.66 -7.28 -23.50
N ASP A 211 4.37 -6.19 -23.18
CA ASP A 211 3.82 -4.84 -23.33
C ASP A 211 3.91 -4.31 -24.76
N ASN A 212 4.76 -4.89 -25.62
CA ASN A 212 4.85 -4.49 -27.02
C ASN A 212 3.78 -5.21 -27.87
N PRO A 213 2.79 -4.50 -28.45
CA PRO A 213 1.71 -5.15 -29.18
C PRO A 213 2.16 -5.95 -30.41
N GLY A 214 3.24 -5.51 -31.08
CA GLY A 214 3.80 -6.20 -32.24
C GLY A 214 4.53 -7.49 -31.86
N VAL A 215 5.27 -7.50 -30.75
CA VAL A 215 5.90 -8.71 -30.21
C VAL A 215 4.84 -9.66 -29.68
N PHE A 216 3.86 -9.13 -28.96
CA PHE A 216 2.74 -9.92 -28.42
C PHE A 216 1.97 -10.63 -29.53
N ASN A 217 1.62 -9.93 -30.61
CA ASN A 217 0.91 -10.55 -31.73
C ASN A 217 1.70 -11.69 -32.38
N ARG A 218 3.02 -11.54 -32.55
CA ARG A 218 3.87 -12.64 -33.04
C ARG A 218 3.90 -13.83 -32.09
N ARG A 219 4.15 -13.59 -30.79
CA ARG A 219 4.14 -14.66 -29.76
C ARG A 219 2.80 -15.38 -29.70
N LYS A 220 1.70 -14.64 -29.83
CA LYS A 220 0.33 -15.17 -29.89
C LYS A 220 0.13 -16.07 -31.11
N GLU A 221 0.53 -15.62 -32.30
CA GLU A 221 0.43 -16.41 -33.53
C GLU A 221 1.28 -17.69 -33.45
N GLU A 222 2.51 -17.59 -32.94
CA GLU A 222 3.40 -18.75 -32.71
C GLU A 222 2.78 -19.75 -31.72
N ALA A 223 2.23 -19.27 -30.60
CA ALA A 223 1.58 -20.12 -29.61
C ALA A 223 0.32 -20.81 -30.16
N ILE A 224 -0.49 -20.10 -30.96
CA ILE A 224 -1.65 -20.68 -31.66
C ILE A 224 -1.20 -21.77 -32.64
N ALA A 225 -0.18 -21.48 -33.46
CA ALA A 225 0.34 -22.44 -34.44
C ALA A 225 0.91 -23.69 -33.76
N LYS A 226 1.64 -23.53 -32.63
CA LYS A 226 2.15 -24.64 -31.82
C LYS A 226 1.01 -25.48 -31.23
N ALA A 227 -0.01 -24.84 -30.66
CA ALA A 227 -1.18 -25.52 -30.11
C ALA A 227 -1.99 -26.26 -31.19
N ALA A 228 -2.02 -25.77 -32.42
CA ALA A 228 -2.72 -26.41 -33.53
C ALA A 228 -1.94 -27.60 -34.14
N SER A 229 -0.62 -27.50 -34.25
CA SER A 229 0.23 -28.49 -34.92
C SER A 229 0.73 -29.61 -34.01
N ALA A 230 0.83 -29.40 -32.70
CA ALA A 230 1.25 -30.43 -31.76
C ALA A 230 0.20 -31.55 -31.63
N GLU A 231 0.60 -32.72 -31.10
CA GLU A 231 -0.26 -33.88 -30.91
C GLU A 231 -0.19 -34.43 -29.48
N GLY A 232 -1.25 -35.12 -29.06
CA GLY A 232 -1.34 -35.78 -27.75
C GLY A 232 -0.97 -34.85 -26.58
N ARG A 233 -0.13 -35.33 -25.67
CA ARG A 233 0.32 -34.55 -24.49
C ARG A 233 1.02 -33.23 -24.85
N LEU A 234 1.75 -33.17 -25.97
CA LEU A 234 2.42 -31.93 -26.39
C LEU A 234 1.41 -30.86 -26.82
N ARG A 235 0.26 -31.28 -27.38
CA ARG A 235 -0.86 -30.37 -27.66
C ARG A 235 -1.44 -29.80 -26.37
N ASP A 236 -1.63 -30.65 -25.37
CA ASP A 236 -2.18 -30.22 -24.07
C ASP A 236 -1.26 -29.20 -23.38
N VAL A 237 0.06 -29.44 -23.39
CA VAL A 237 1.06 -28.49 -22.90
C VAL A 237 1.02 -27.18 -23.69
N ALA A 238 0.98 -27.25 -25.03
CA ALA A 238 0.95 -26.05 -25.87
C ALA A 238 -0.31 -25.21 -25.68
N ARG A 239 -1.48 -25.83 -25.49
CA ARG A 239 -2.74 -25.13 -25.16
C ARG A 239 -2.68 -24.49 -23.77
N LEU A 240 -2.10 -25.18 -22.79
CA LEU A 240 -1.91 -24.63 -21.45
C LEU A 240 -0.93 -23.43 -21.45
N GLU A 241 0.13 -23.47 -22.26
CA GLU A 241 1.02 -22.34 -22.49
C GLU A 241 0.29 -21.16 -23.17
N LEU A 242 -0.55 -21.43 -24.18
CA LEU A 242 -1.37 -20.41 -24.84
C LEU A 242 -2.36 -19.74 -23.86
N ALA A 243 -3.01 -20.52 -23.00
CA ALA A 243 -3.89 -19.99 -21.96
C ALA A 243 -3.13 -19.10 -20.96
N GLN A 244 -1.94 -19.51 -20.53
CA GLN A 244 -1.09 -18.70 -19.65
C GLN A 244 -0.57 -17.42 -20.33
N LEU A 245 -0.24 -17.49 -21.63
CA LEU A 245 0.09 -16.32 -22.44
C LEU A 245 -1.06 -15.31 -22.44
N TYR A 246 -2.29 -15.76 -22.70
CA TYR A 246 -3.47 -14.89 -22.63
C TYR A 246 -3.66 -14.31 -21.23
N LEU A 247 -3.54 -15.13 -20.19
CA LEU A 247 -3.72 -14.72 -18.80
C LEU A 247 -2.70 -13.66 -18.35
N GLY A 248 -1.42 -13.84 -18.68
CA GLY A 248 -0.36 -12.85 -18.38
C GLY A 248 -0.57 -11.51 -19.09
N ASN A 249 -1.35 -11.50 -20.18
CA ASN A 249 -1.74 -10.31 -20.94
C ASN A 249 -3.19 -9.86 -20.66
N GLN A 250 -3.79 -10.33 -19.57
CA GLN A 250 -5.13 -9.95 -19.09
C GLN A 250 -6.29 -10.30 -20.06
N LEU A 251 -6.09 -11.31 -20.92
CA LEU A 251 -7.08 -11.84 -21.85
C LEU A 251 -7.77 -13.06 -21.24
N SER A 252 -8.44 -12.85 -20.11
CA SER A 252 -8.98 -13.93 -19.27
C SER A 252 -10.07 -14.75 -19.99
N TYR A 253 -10.89 -14.12 -20.83
CA TYR A 253 -11.95 -14.82 -21.57
C TYR A 253 -11.38 -15.72 -22.68
N GLU A 254 -10.34 -15.27 -23.37
CA GLU A 254 -9.61 -16.05 -24.36
C GLU A 254 -8.90 -17.24 -23.70
N ALA A 255 -8.29 -17.01 -22.54
CA ALA A 255 -7.69 -18.07 -21.74
C ALA A 255 -8.75 -19.13 -21.35
N ILE A 256 -9.92 -18.71 -20.87
CA ILE A 256 -11.04 -19.62 -20.55
C ILE A 256 -11.46 -20.44 -21.78
N GLY A 257 -11.59 -19.81 -22.95
CA GLY A 257 -11.96 -20.53 -24.18
C GLY A 257 -10.95 -21.61 -24.59
N VAL A 258 -9.65 -21.35 -24.44
CA VAL A 258 -8.61 -22.36 -24.68
C VAL A 258 -8.68 -23.49 -23.65
N LEU A 259 -8.92 -23.16 -22.38
CA LEU A 259 -9.03 -24.13 -21.29
C LEU A 259 -10.28 -25.02 -21.42
N ASP A 260 -11.42 -24.48 -21.87
CA ASP A 260 -12.64 -25.27 -22.11
C ASP A 260 -12.38 -26.40 -23.13
N VAL A 261 -11.70 -26.08 -24.24
CA VAL A 261 -11.32 -27.08 -25.25
C VAL A 261 -10.32 -28.08 -24.67
N LEU A 262 -9.28 -27.59 -23.97
CA LEU A 262 -8.26 -28.42 -23.35
C LEU A 262 -8.86 -29.42 -22.35
N GLU A 263 -9.72 -28.96 -21.44
CA GLU A 263 -10.36 -29.80 -20.43
C GLU A 263 -11.28 -30.87 -21.05
N SER A 264 -11.98 -30.55 -22.14
CA SER A 264 -12.87 -31.49 -22.82
C SER A 264 -12.14 -32.64 -23.52
N GLU A 265 -10.88 -32.42 -23.91
CA GLU A 265 -10.05 -33.39 -24.64
C GLU A 265 -8.96 -34.02 -23.75
N LEU A 266 -8.82 -33.59 -22.50
CA LEU A 266 -7.73 -33.98 -21.61
C LEU A 266 -7.77 -35.47 -21.28
N LYS A 267 -6.73 -36.19 -21.72
CA LYS A 267 -6.53 -37.61 -21.38
C LYS A 267 -5.48 -37.82 -20.29
N SER A 268 -4.62 -36.83 -20.07
CA SER A 268 -3.48 -36.92 -19.16
C SER A 268 -3.81 -36.32 -17.79
N ASP A 269 -3.67 -37.10 -16.72
CA ASP A 269 -4.00 -36.63 -15.36
C ASP A 269 -2.92 -35.73 -14.75
N ASP A 270 -1.67 -35.77 -15.25
CA ASP A 270 -0.55 -35.01 -14.70
C ASP A 270 -0.72 -33.48 -14.85
N LEU A 271 -1.43 -33.03 -15.88
CA LEU A 271 -1.70 -31.60 -16.11
C LEU A 271 -2.99 -31.12 -15.43
N ARG A 272 -3.84 -32.04 -14.94
CA ARG A 272 -5.20 -31.73 -14.45
C ARG A 272 -5.19 -30.67 -13.35
N LYS A 273 -4.31 -30.82 -12.35
CA LYS A 273 -4.17 -29.85 -11.26
C LYS A 273 -3.78 -28.47 -11.78
N LYS A 274 -2.78 -28.39 -12.68
CA LYS A 274 -2.33 -27.10 -13.23
C LYS A 274 -3.40 -26.45 -14.09
N ILE A 275 -4.13 -27.22 -14.90
CA ILE A 275 -5.24 -26.73 -15.72
C ILE A 275 -6.35 -26.14 -14.83
N GLN A 276 -6.75 -26.86 -13.77
CA GLN A 276 -7.75 -26.37 -12.81
C GLN A 276 -7.30 -25.06 -12.13
N LEU A 277 -6.04 -24.96 -11.74
CA LEU A 277 -5.49 -23.74 -11.16
C LEU A 277 -5.56 -22.57 -12.16
N VAL A 278 -5.06 -22.75 -13.39
CA VAL A 278 -5.08 -21.69 -14.41
C VAL A 278 -6.52 -21.29 -14.73
N ARG A 279 -7.45 -22.25 -14.80
CA ARG A 279 -8.89 -22.00 -14.95
C ARG A 279 -9.45 -21.13 -13.83
N ALA A 280 -9.16 -21.48 -12.57
CA ALA A 280 -9.62 -20.71 -11.43
C ALA A 280 -9.08 -19.28 -11.42
N ILE A 281 -7.82 -19.09 -11.81
CA ILE A 281 -7.20 -17.77 -11.92
C ILE A 281 -7.86 -16.98 -13.07
N SER A 282 -8.09 -17.61 -14.22
CA SER A 282 -8.79 -16.98 -15.35
C SER A 282 -10.22 -16.57 -14.97
N ASP A 283 -10.98 -17.44 -14.29
CA ASP A 283 -12.33 -17.12 -13.80
C ASP A 283 -12.30 -15.97 -12.78
N THR A 284 -11.31 -15.95 -11.88
CA THR A 284 -11.12 -14.84 -10.92
C THR A 284 -10.90 -13.51 -11.66
N LEU A 285 -9.99 -13.49 -12.64
CA LEU A 285 -9.67 -12.28 -13.40
C LEU A 285 -10.76 -11.89 -14.42
N ALA A 286 -11.64 -12.81 -14.79
CA ALA A 286 -12.80 -12.55 -15.64
C ALA A 286 -14.04 -12.06 -14.85
N ALA A 287 -13.90 -11.77 -13.55
CA ALA A 287 -15.02 -11.43 -12.66
C ALA A 287 -16.10 -12.52 -12.59
N ARG A 288 -15.68 -13.80 -12.57
CA ARG A 288 -16.53 -14.99 -12.46
C ARG A 288 -16.26 -15.71 -11.13
N PRO A 289 -16.56 -15.06 -9.98
CA PRO A 289 -16.12 -15.56 -8.69
C PRO A 289 -16.76 -16.89 -8.31
N LYS A 290 -18.00 -17.18 -8.74
CA LYS A 290 -18.65 -18.46 -8.41
C LYS A 290 -17.93 -19.66 -9.02
N GLU A 291 -17.51 -19.51 -10.27
CA GLU A 291 -16.76 -20.52 -11.03
C GLU A 291 -15.36 -20.74 -10.44
N ALA A 292 -14.66 -19.64 -10.13
CA ALA A 292 -13.36 -19.70 -9.45
C ALA A 292 -13.45 -20.39 -8.08
N LEU A 293 -14.44 -20.01 -7.25
CA LEU A 293 -14.61 -20.55 -5.91
C LEU A 293 -14.96 -22.04 -5.89
N ARG A 294 -15.66 -22.54 -6.91
CA ARG A 294 -15.92 -23.98 -7.07
C ARG A 294 -14.63 -24.78 -7.22
N ILE A 295 -13.58 -24.19 -7.77
CA ILE A 295 -12.27 -24.85 -7.91
C ILE A 295 -11.42 -24.61 -6.66
N LEU A 296 -11.27 -23.35 -6.23
CA LEU A 296 -10.35 -22.94 -5.16
C LEU A 296 -10.78 -23.34 -3.74
N SER A 297 -12.07 -23.60 -3.52
CA SER A 297 -12.60 -23.98 -2.20
C SER A 297 -12.70 -25.50 -2.02
N ASN A 298 -12.51 -26.27 -3.09
CA ASN A 298 -12.60 -27.72 -3.06
C ASN A 298 -11.24 -28.36 -2.79
N GLY A 299 -11.22 -29.66 -2.46
CA GLY A 299 -10.08 -30.37 -1.86
C GLY A 299 -8.75 -30.38 -2.62
N THR A 300 -8.68 -29.86 -3.85
CA THR A 300 -7.43 -29.78 -4.62
C THR A 300 -6.48 -28.69 -4.12
N PHE A 301 -7.01 -27.56 -3.62
CA PHE A 301 -6.22 -26.37 -3.27
C PHE A 301 -6.53 -25.70 -1.91
N PRO A 302 -7.20 -26.34 -0.93
CA PRO A 302 -7.84 -25.61 0.16
C PRO A 302 -6.85 -24.85 1.06
N ASP A 303 -5.60 -25.31 1.12
CA ASP A 303 -4.55 -24.84 2.04
C ASP A 303 -3.27 -24.32 1.35
N GLU A 304 -3.23 -24.27 0.01
CA GLU A 304 -2.05 -23.80 -0.73
C GLU A 304 -2.01 -22.27 -0.78
N SER A 305 -0.93 -21.63 -0.33
CA SER A 305 -0.86 -20.16 -0.15
C SER A 305 -1.21 -19.38 -1.42
N ASP A 306 -0.71 -19.83 -2.58
CA ASP A 306 -1.00 -19.20 -3.87
C ASP A 306 -2.49 -19.32 -4.24
N ALA A 307 -3.12 -20.47 -3.98
CA ALA A 307 -4.55 -20.63 -4.21
C ALA A 307 -5.40 -19.82 -3.22
N LEU A 308 -4.96 -19.69 -1.96
CA LEU A 308 -5.58 -18.81 -0.96
C LEU A 308 -5.56 -17.35 -1.43
N MET A 309 -4.48 -16.89 -2.06
CA MET A 309 -4.38 -15.54 -2.62
C MET A 309 -5.48 -15.29 -3.66
N TRP A 310 -5.63 -16.18 -4.63
CA TRP A 310 -6.68 -16.09 -5.65
C TRP A 310 -8.08 -16.25 -5.06
N ARG A 311 -8.24 -17.12 -4.05
CA ARG A 311 -9.52 -17.32 -3.36
C ARG A 311 -9.93 -16.09 -2.57
N ALA A 312 -9.00 -15.36 -1.96
CA ALA A 312 -9.28 -14.11 -1.28
C ALA A 312 -9.90 -13.07 -2.24
N ILE A 313 -9.34 -12.96 -3.46
CA ILE A 313 -9.88 -12.07 -4.51
C ILE A 313 -11.29 -12.52 -4.91
N ALA A 314 -11.46 -13.79 -5.28
CA ALA A 314 -12.75 -14.32 -5.71
C ALA A 314 -13.83 -14.23 -4.61
N ARG A 315 -13.48 -14.43 -3.34
CA ARG A 315 -14.40 -14.27 -2.21
C ARG A 315 -14.81 -12.83 -1.99
N ALA A 316 -13.87 -11.88 -2.11
CA ALA A 316 -14.19 -10.46 -2.00
C ALA A 316 -15.16 -10.02 -3.11
N ASP A 317 -14.96 -10.49 -4.34
CA ASP A 317 -15.85 -10.22 -5.48
C ASP A 317 -17.23 -10.88 -5.31
N ALA A 318 -17.29 -12.04 -4.64
CA ALA A 318 -18.54 -12.71 -4.29
C ALA A 318 -19.27 -12.09 -3.08
N GLY A 319 -18.65 -11.14 -2.36
CA GLY A 319 -19.18 -10.57 -1.13
C GLY A 319 -18.97 -11.43 0.13
N ASP A 320 -18.21 -12.52 0.05
CA ASP A 320 -17.78 -13.31 1.21
C ASP A 320 -16.57 -12.64 1.89
N PHE A 321 -16.81 -11.50 2.52
CA PHE A 321 -15.75 -10.71 3.14
C PHE A 321 -15.10 -11.41 4.34
N ARG A 322 -15.84 -12.26 5.06
CA ARG A 322 -15.29 -13.02 6.19
C ARG A 322 -14.28 -14.07 5.69
N GLY A 323 -14.64 -14.84 4.67
CA GLY A 323 -13.73 -15.81 4.07
C GLY A 323 -12.56 -15.13 3.36
N ALA A 324 -12.81 -14.03 2.64
CA ALA A 324 -11.77 -13.24 1.98
C ALA A 324 -10.74 -12.70 2.97
N ARG A 325 -11.19 -12.17 4.12
CA ARG A 325 -10.29 -11.71 5.20
C ARG A 325 -9.39 -12.84 5.69
N SER A 326 -9.97 -14.02 5.97
CA SER A 326 -9.22 -15.17 6.47
C SER A 326 -8.15 -15.63 5.47
N ASP A 327 -8.51 -15.73 4.19
CA ASP A 327 -7.57 -16.12 3.14
C ASP A 327 -6.50 -15.03 2.91
N ALA A 328 -6.88 -13.76 2.98
CA ALA A 328 -5.94 -12.63 2.82
C ALA A 328 -4.85 -12.65 3.90
N VAL A 329 -5.21 -12.90 5.16
CA VAL A 329 -4.24 -13.06 6.25
C VAL A 329 -3.31 -14.25 5.99
N ALA A 330 -3.85 -15.38 5.52
CA ALA A 330 -3.06 -16.58 5.27
C ALA A 330 -2.08 -16.43 4.09
N ALA A 331 -2.49 -15.75 3.02
CA ALA A 331 -1.70 -15.58 1.80
C ALA A 331 -0.79 -14.35 1.81
N GLU A 332 -0.88 -13.47 2.83
CA GLU A 332 -0.21 -12.16 2.87
C GLU A 332 1.30 -12.22 2.56
N GLY A 333 1.97 -13.27 3.04
CA GLY A 333 3.43 -13.45 2.95
C GLY A 333 3.96 -13.75 1.56
N ILE A 334 3.14 -14.31 0.65
CA ILE A 334 3.57 -14.67 -0.71
C ILE A 334 3.34 -13.56 -1.73
N VAL A 335 2.52 -12.56 -1.41
CA VAL A 335 2.14 -11.47 -2.32
C VAL A 335 3.34 -10.81 -3.03
N PRO A 336 4.49 -10.54 -2.38
CA PRO A 336 5.61 -9.88 -3.04
C PRO A 336 6.21 -10.66 -4.22
N THR A 337 5.89 -11.96 -4.36
CA THR A 337 6.41 -12.81 -5.44
C THR A 337 5.61 -12.70 -6.73
N TYR A 338 4.49 -11.97 -6.74
CA TYR A 338 3.64 -11.76 -7.92
C TYR A 338 3.93 -10.42 -8.62
N PRO A 339 3.61 -10.28 -9.91
CA PRO A 339 3.56 -8.99 -10.60
C PRO A 339 2.70 -7.93 -9.87
N VAL A 340 3.09 -6.66 -9.94
CA VAL A 340 2.47 -5.55 -9.20
C VAL A 340 0.95 -5.47 -9.41
N TRP A 341 0.46 -5.62 -10.63
CA TRP A 341 -0.98 -5.56 -10.92
C TRP A 341 -1.80 -6.64 -10.19
N ILE A 342 -1.20 -7.81 -9.93
CA ILE A 342 -1.83 -8.87 -9.12
C ILE A 342 -1.74 -8.53 -7.64
N GLN A 343 -0.60 -7.99 -7.20
CA GLN A 343 -0.46 -7.50 -5.83
C GLN A 343 -1.54 -6.46 -5.53
N THR A 344 -1.74 -5.47 -6.40
CA THR A 344 -2.78 -4.43 -6.25
C THR A 344 -4.17 -5.06 -6.13
N LYS A 345 -4.55 -5.98 -7.04
CA LYS A 345 -5.86 -6.67 -6.97
C LYS A 345 -6.06 -7.42 -5.64
N PHE A 346 -5.05 -8.16 -5.19
CA PHE A 346 -5.11 -8.86 -3.91
C PHE A 346 -5.21 -7.89 -2.72
N LEU A 347 -4.39 -6.84 -2.69
CA LEU A 347 -4.38 -5.87 -1.60
C LEU A 347 -5.72 -5.13 -1.52
N PHE A 348 -6.33 -4.78 -2.65
CA PHE A 348 -7.66 -4.16 -2.70
C PHE A 348 -8.77 -5.11 -2.21
N ALA A 349 -8.74 -6.38 -2.65
CA ALA A 349 -9.66 -7.40 -2.15
C ALA A 349 -9.54 -7.59 -0.63
N GLY A 350 -8.30 -7.68 -0.12
CA GLY A 350 -8.01 -7.84 1.30
C GLY A 350 -8.40 -6.60 2.13
N MET A 351 -8.11 -5.38 1.64
CA MET A 351 -8.53 -4.14 2.30
C MET A 351 -10.05 -4.04 2.37
N ARG A 352 -10.74 -4.31 1.26
CA ARG A 352 -12.20 -4.33 1.23
C ARG A 352 -12.74 -5.35 2.24
N ALA A 353 -12.23 -6.58 2.22
CA ALA A 353 -12.64 -7.61 3.16
C ALA A 353 -12.42 -7.19 4.63
N ALA A 354 -11.28 -6.55 4.93
CA ALA A 354 -10.95 -6.06 6.26
C ALA A 354 -11.92 -4.94 6.72
N VAL A 355 -12.20 -3.96 5.84
CA VAL A 355 -13.17 -2.88 6.11
C VAL A 355 -14.56 -3.44 6.37
N GLU A 356 -15.06 -4.33 5.50
CA GLU A 356 -16.41 -4.91 5.61
C GLU A 356 -16.59 -5.82 6.83
N THR A 357 -15.49 -6.30 7.42
CA THR A 357 -15.49 -7.14 8.62
C THR A 357 -15.09 -6.39 9.89
N GLY A 358 -14.84 -5.08 9.78
CA GLY A 358 -14.43 -4.23 10.90
C GLY A 358 -13.00 -4.46 11.40
N ASP A 359 -12.16 -5.17 10.64
CA ASP A 359 -10.75 -5.34 10.98
C ASP A 359 -9.93 -4.15 10.46
N GLN A 360 -9.97 -3.08 11.24
CA GLN A 360 -9.23 -1.88 10.91
C GLN A 360 -7.73 -2.19 10.78
N GLN A 361 -7.14 -2.93 11.72
CA GLN A 361 -5.69 -3.16 11.74
C GLN A 361 -5.18 -3.85 10.48
N LEU A 362 -5.88 -4.89 10.00
CA LEU A 362 -5.54 -5.56 8.75
C LEU A 362 -5.66 -4.61 7.56
N ALA A 363 -6.72 -3.81 7.50
CA ALA A 363 -6.92 -2.86 6.40
C ALA A 363 -5.72 -1.89 6.29
N LEU A 364 -5.19 -1.39 7.42
CA LEU A 364 -4.07 -0.45 7.43
C LEU A 364 -2.78 -1.12 7.01
N ARG A 365 -2.56 -2.34 7.50
CA ARG A 365 -1.39 -3.15 7.16
C ARG A 365 -1.34 -3.43 5.66
N LEU A 366 -2.47 -3.81 5.05
CA LEU A 366 -2.56 -4.06 3.62
C LEU A 366 -2.43 -2.76 2.81
N ALA A 367 -3.03 -1.66 3.27
CA ALA A 367 -2.90 -0.34 2.64
C ALA A 367 -1.45 0.12 2.56
N GLY A 368 -0.67 -0.10 3.62
CA GLY A 368 0.76 0.24 3.68
C GLY A 368 1.64 -0.54 2.69
N ARG A 369 1.12 -1.61 2.08
CA ARG A 369 1.83 -2.43 1.09
C ARG A 369 1.48 -2.08 -0.35
N VAL A 370 0.50 -1.19 -0.56
CA VAL A 370 0.11 -0.77 -1.90
C VAL A 370 1.22 0.08 -2.51
N ALA A 371 1.69 -0.33 -3.69
CA ALA A 371 2.67 0.43 -4.47
C ALA A 371 2.00 1.63 -5.15
N PHE A 372 1.63 2.65 -4.37
CA PHE A 372 0.84 3.81 -4.81
C PHE A 372 1.34 4.47 -6.12
N PRO A 373 2.66 4.69 -6.34
CA PRO A 373 3.16 5.29 -7.58
C PRO A 373 2.93 4.46 -8.85
N LYS A 374 2.51 3.20 -8.70
CA LYS A 374 2.23 2.27 -9.81
C LYS A 374 0.73 2.09 -10.07
N LEU A 375 -0.13 2.78 -9.33
CA LEU A 375 -1.57 2.74 -9.52
C LEU A 375 -1.97 3.57 -10.74
N ASP A 376 -2.94 3.07 -11.49
CA ASP A 376 -3.63 3.88 -12.50
C ASP A 376 -4.64 4.86 -11.85
N PRO A 377 -5.21 5.83 -12.59
CA PRO A 377 -6.14 6.80 -12.03
C PRO A 377 -7.38 6.18 -11.36
N GLU A 378 -7.92 5.08 -11.89
CA GLU A 378 -9.09 4.40 -11.31
C GLU A 378 -8.70 3.72 -9.99
N GLU A 379 -7.54 3.06 -9.97
CA GLU A 379 -6.99 2.44 -8.77
C GLU A 379 -6.65 3.47 -7.68
N VAL A 380 -6.20 4.68 -8.04
CA VAL A 380 -5.98 5.78 -7.10
C VAL A 380 -7.30 6.20 -6.44
N SER A 381 -8.37 6.40 -7.22
CA SER A 381 -9.69 6.75 -6.68
C SER A 381 -10.23 5.66 -5.76
N LEU A 382 -10.06 4.39 -6.14
CA LEU A 382 -10.47 3.25 -5.31
C LEU A 382 -9.66 3.17 -4.01
N PHE A 383 -8.35 3.44 -4.07
CA PHE A 383 -7.50 3.47 -2.88
C PHE A 383 -7.90 4.59 -1.92
N GLN A 384 -8.18 5.79 -2.42
CA GLN A 384 -8.67 6.92 -1.63
C GLN A 384 -10.04 6.63 -1.00
N LEU A 385 -10.94 5.96 -1.73
CA LEU A 385 -12.21 5.49 -1.18
C LEU A 385 -11.97 4.53 0.00
N MET A 386 -11.03 3.59 -0.14
CA MET A 386 -10.66 2.69 0.96
C MET A 386 -10.06 3.45 2.15
N GLN A 387 -9.25 4.49 1.91
CA GLN A 387 -8.71 5.34 2.97
C GLN A 387 -9.83 6.01 3.79
N GLY A 388 -10.83 6.58 3.11
CA GLY A 388 -11.99 7.16 3.77
C GLY A 388 -12.75 6.14 4.62
N ARG A 389 -13.03 4.94 4.08
CA ARG A 389 -13.70 3.87 4.83
C ARG A 389 -12.89 3.35 6.02
N MET A 390 -11.57 3.31 5.92
CA MET A 390 -10.70 2.95 7.04
C MET A 390 -10.63 4.03 8.13
N ALA A 391 -10.81 5.30 7.76
CA ALA A 391 -10.91 6.42 8.69
C ALA A 391 -12.25 6.40 9.43
N GLU A 392 -13.35 6.19 8.71
CA GLU A 392 -14.70 6.01 9.27
C GLU A 392 -14.73 4.84 10.27
N LEU A 393 -14.17 3.68 9.89
CA LEU A 393 -14.05 2.52 10.77
C LEU A 393 -13.25 2.83 12.05
N GLY A 394 -12.35 3.81 12.00
CA GLY A 394 -11.55 4.28 13.12
C GLY A 394 -12.20 5.36 13.99
N GLY A 395 -13.38 5.86 13.62
CA GLY A 395 -14.02 7.02 14.25
C GLY A 395 -13.35 8.37 13.90
N ASN A 396 -12.54 8.42 12.84
CA ASN A 396 -11.89 9.65 12.37
C ASN A 396 -12.75 10.32 11.28
N ASP A 397 -13.92 10.81 11.66
CA ASP A 397 -14.95 11.27 10.71
C ASP A 397 -14.48 12.42 9.80
N ASN A 398 -13.65 13.33 10.33
CA ASN A 398 -13.11 14.44 9.54
C ASN A 398 -12.16 13.95 8.43
N ASP A 399 -11.27 13.00 8.74
CA ASP A 399 -10.36 12.40 7.75
C ASP A 399 -11.15 11.58 6.72
N ALA A 400 -12.25 10.94 7.14
CA ALA A 400 -13.14 10.19 6.24
C ALA A 400 -13.84 11.14 5.25
N LEU A 401 -14.42 12.24 5.73
CA LEU A 401 -15.08 13.25 4.90
C LEU A 401 -14.12 13.90 3.90
N GLU A 402 -12.89 14.23 4.31
CA GLU A 402 -11.84 14.74 3.42
C GLU A 402 -11.51 13.74 2.30
N SER A 403 -11.32 12.46 2.67
CA SER A 403 -11.03 11.39 1.71
C SER A 403 -12.17 11.19 0.71
N TYR A 404 -13.42 11.18 1.18
CA TYR A 404 -14.59 11.05 0.30
C TYR A 404 -14.76 12.28 -0.60
N GLY A 405 -14.53 13.49 -0.08
CA GLY A 405 -14.54 14.71 -0.87
C GLY A 405 -13.51 14.68 -2.01
N THR A 406 -12.32 14.13 -1.74
CA THR A 406 -11.28 13.93 -2.75
C THR A 406 -11.73 12.99 -3.86
N VAL A 407 -12.37 11.86 -3.52
CA VAL A 407 -12.88 10.89 -4.51
C VAL A 407 -14.03 11.47 -5.35
N ILE A 408 -14.90 12.30 -4.75
CA ILE A 408 -16.02 12.92 -5.47
C ILE A 408 -15.55 14.01 -6.44
N ALA A 409 -14.44 14.69 -6.12
CA ALA A 409 -13.89 15.78 -6.93
C ALA A 409 -12.95 15.32 -8.06
N ALA A 410 -12.46 14.08 -7.98
CA ALA A 410 -11.62 13.43 -9.01
C ALA A 410 -12.47 12.98 -10.22
#